data_AF-A0A0C2YCB8-F1
#
_entry.id   AF-A0A0C2YCB8-F1
#
_cell.length_a   1.000
_cell.length_b   1.000
_cell.length_c   1.000
_cell.angle_alpha   90.00
_cell.angle_beta   90.00
_cell.angle_gamma   90.00
#
_symmetry.space_group_name_H-M   'P 1'
#
loop_
_entity.id
_entity.type
_entity.pdbx_description
1 polymer ?
#
loop_
_entity_poly.entity_id
_entity_poly.type
_entity_poly.pdbx_seq_one_letter_code
_entity_poly.pdbx_strand_id
1 'polypeptide(L)' 'MLALADVELVLDGVSIVIHGVQVRADAAKTEITLPNYRAPDGSWRTAITLPDEVRGPMGDAVIAAAMEIGILKEKAAAS' A
#
# COMPACT_ATOMS: atom_id res chain seq x y z
N MET A 1 1.37 8.94 7.83
CA MET A 1 2.05 8.14 6.78
C MET A 1 3.36 7.68 7.37
N LEU A 2 3.69 6.39 7.24
CA LEU A 2 4.91 5.81 7.82
C LEU A 2 5.99 5.58 6.77
N ALA A 3 5.61 5.13 5.58
CA ALA A 3 6.56 4.82 4.51
C ALA A 3 5.93 4.95 3.12
N LEU A 4 6.79 4.97 2.11
CA LEU A 4 6.45 4.76 0.71
C LEU A 4 7.08 3.45 0.24
N ALA A 5 6.33 2.68 -0.53
CA ALA A 5 6.75 1.44 -1.14
C ALA A 5 6.62 1.55 -2.66
N ASP A 6 7.56 0.93 -3.35
CA ASP A 6 7.45 0.63 -4.77
C ASP A 6 7.04 -0.84 -4.88
N VAL A 7 6.03 -1.12 -5.70
CA VAL A 7 5.47 -2.47 -5.85
C VAL A 7 5.55 -2.90 -7.30
N GLU A 8 6.16 -4.05 -7.53
CA GLU A 8 6.14 -4.74 -8.82
C GLU A 8 4.99 -5.75 -8.85
N LEU A 9 4.11 -5.62 -9.85
CA LEU A 9 3.05 -6.57 -10.17
C LEU A 9 3.43 -7.30 -11.45
N VAL A 10 3.44 -8.64 -11.41
CA VAL A 10 3.63 -9.47 -12.61
C VAL A 10 2.30 -10.09 -12.99
N LEU A 11 1.72 -9.63 -14.10
CA LEU A 11 0.42 -10.06 -14.61
C LEU A 11 0.62 -10.67 -16.00
N ASP A 12 0.35 -11.97 -16.16
CA ASP A 12 0.53 -12.72 -17.41
C ASP A 12 1.90 -12.49 -18.09
N GLY A 13 2.96 -12.42 -17.28
CA GLY A 13 4.34 -12.18 -17.74
C GLY A 13 4.69 -10.71 -18.01
N VAL A 14 3.76 -9.78 -17.79
CA VAL A 14 3.99 -8.33 -17.88
C VAL A 14 4.30 -7.77 -16.50
N SER A 15 5.46 -7.12 -16.35
CA SER A 15 5.82 -6.38 -15.14
C SER A 15 5.28 -4.96 -15.17
N ILE A 16 4.59 -4.57 -14.10
CA ILE A 16 4.08 -3.23 -13.86
C ILE A 16 4.62 -2.76 -12.51
N VAL A 17 5.39 -1.67 -12.51
CA VAL A 17 5.90 -1.06 -11.27
C VAL A 17 5.04 0.14 -10.89
N ILE A 18 4.52 0.11 -9.66
CA ILE A 18 3.74 1.19 -9.05
C ILE A 18 4.62 1.87 -8.01
N HIS A 19 4.98 3.13 -8.26
CA HIS A 19 5.74 3.93 -7.31
C HIS A 19 4.84 4.69 -6.34
N GLY A 20 5.27 4.80 -5.09
CA GLY A 20 4.62 5.66 -4.09
C GLY A 20 3.35 5.06 -3.47
N VAL A 21 3.27 3.73 -3.38
CA VAL A 21 2.27 3.05 -2.54
C VAL A 21 2.52 3.44 -1.10
N GLN A 22 1.48 3.83 -0.38
CA GLN A 22 1.62 4.45 0.93
C GLN A 22 1.32 3.47 2.04
N VAL A 23 2.27 3.29 2.95
CA VAL A 23 2.05 2.57 4.21
C VAL A 23 1.59 3.57 5.26
N ARG A 24 0.38 3.36 5.78
CA ARG A 24 -0.22 4.18 6.84
C ARG A 24 -0.61 3.26 7.97
N ALA A 25 -0.27 3.62 9.20
CA ALA A 25 -0.84 2.99 10.36
C ALA A 25 -1.04 4.01 11.48
N ASP A 26 -2.05 3.76 12.29
CA ASP A 26 -2.31 4.43 13.55
C ASP A 26 -2.58 3.37 14.64
N ALA A 27 -2.98 3.80 15.84
CA ALA A 27 -3.26 2.88 16.95
C ALA A 27 -4.44 1.92 16.69
N ALA A 28 -5.29 2.22 15.71
CA ALA A 28 -6.51 1.48 15.41
C ALA A 28 -6.34 0.55 14.19
N LYS A 29 -5.67 1.01 13.12
CA LYS A 29 -5.57 0.27 11.86
C LYS A 29 -4.27 0.49 11.10
N THR A 30 -3.96 -0.47 10.24
CA THR A 30 -3.01 -0.35 9.15
C THR A 30 -3.78 -0.24 7.83
N GLU A 31 -3.32 0.61 6.94
CA GLU A 31 -3.92 0.85 5.63
C GLU A 31 -2.82 1.02 4.56
N ILE A 32 -2.99 0.29 3.46
CA ILE A 32 -2.18 0.43 2.25
C ILE A 32 -2.99 1.22 1.22
N THR A 33 -2.50 2.39 0.85
CA THR A 33 -3.18 3.28 -0.10
C THR A 33 -2.38 3.35 -1.40
N LEU A 34 -3.06 3.17 -2.54
CA LEU A 34 -2.46 3.40 -3.85
C LEU A 34 -2.01 4.86 -4.01
N PRO A 35 -1.06 5.15 -4.92
CA PRO A 35 -0.59 6.51 -5.14
C PRO A 35 -1.76 7.43 -5.46
N ASN A 36 -1.72 8.64 -4.89
CA ASN A 36 -2.68 9.69 -5.19
C ASN A 36 -1.94 10.86 -5.83
N TYR A 37 -2.63 11.57 -6.72
CA TYR A 37 -2.15 12.82 -7.30
C TYR A 37 -3.10 13.96 -6.96
N ARG A 38 -2.59 15.19 -7.02
CA ARG A 38 -3.40 16.38 -6.90
C ARG A 38 -3.90 16.79 -8.29
N ALA A 39 -5.20 16.72 -8.51
CA ALA A 39 -5.83 17.14 -9.75
C ALA A 39 -5.81 18.67 -9.91
N PRO A 40 -6.02 19.20 -11.14
CA PRO A 40 -6.01 20.65 -11.37
C PRO A 40 -7.05 21.44 -10.56
N ASP A 41 -8.14 20.79 -10.17
CA ASP A 41 -9.18 21.34 -9.27
C ASP A 41 -8.73 21.39 -7.79
N GLY A 42 -7.51 20.94 -7.49
CA GLY A 42 -6.93 20.89 -6.17
C GLY A 42 -7.29 19.65 -5.36
N SER A 43 -8.20 18.80 -5.86
CA SER A 43 -8.63 17.56 -5.20
C SER A 43 -7.56 16.47 -5.24
N TRP A 44 -7.56 15.59 -4.24
CA TRP A 44 -6.77 14.36 -4.27
C TRP A 44 -7.55 13.28 -5.01
N ARG A 45 -6.90 12.60 -5.97
CA ARG A 45 -7.47 11.49 -6.72
C ARG A 45 -6.49 10.32 -6.73
N THR A 46 -7.03 9.11 -6.72
CA THR A 46 -6.22 7.90 -6.89
C THR A 46 -5.65 7.87 -8.29
N ALA A 47 -4.33 7.64 -8.40
CA ALA A 47 -3.61 7.66 -9.66
C ALA A 47 -3.83 6.39 -10.49
N ILE A 48 -4.13 5.28 -9.83
CA ILE A 48 -4.35 3.97 -10.45
C ILE A 48 -5.49 3.24 -9.74
N THR A 49 -6.22 2.42 -10.48
CA THR A 49 -7.21 1.50 -9.90
C THR A 49 -6.78 0.07 -10.18
N LEU A 50 -6.86 -0.77 -9.16
CA LEU A 50 -6.64 -2.21 -9.26
C LEU A 50 -7.95 -2.92 -8.89
N PRO A 51 -8.25 -4.06 -9.52
CA PRO A 51 -9.34 -4.92 -9.08
C PRO A 51 -9.03 -5.48 -7.69
N ASP A 52 -10.07 -5.83 -6.91
CA ASP A 52 -9.90 -6.23 -5.51
C ASP A 52 -9.05 -7.50 -5.37
N GLU A 53 -9.12 -8.39 -6.35
CA GLU A 53 -8.33 -9.62 -6.47
C GLU A 53 -6.82 -9.35 -6.54
N VAL A 54 -6.41 -8.17 -7.01
CA VAL A 54 -5.00 -7.75 -7.05
C VAL A 54 -4.68 -6.85 -5.86
N ARG A 55 -5.61 -5.95 -5.51
CA ARG A 55 -5.39 -4.94 -4.46
C ARG A 55 -5.16 -5.56 -3.08
N GLY A 56 -5.94 -6.58 -2.72
CA GLY A 56 -5.81 -7.28 -1.43
C GLY A 56 -4.43 -7.92 -1.26
N PRO A 57 -4.05 -8.87 -2.12
CA PRO A 57 -2.74 -9.53 -2.05
C PRO A 57 -1.56 -8.58 -2.15
N MET A 58 -1.65 -7.54 -2.99
CA MET A 58 -0.64 -6.48 -3.04
C MET A 58 -0.49 -5.76 -1.70
N GLY A 59 -1.62 -5.44 -1.04
CA GLY A 59 -1.62 -4.83 0.29
C GLY A 59 -0.98 -5.73 1.35
N ASP A 60 -1.32 -7.01 1.36
CA ASP A 60 -0.75 -7.99 2.28
C ASP A 60 0.76 -8.14 2.12
N ALA A 61 1.24 -8.18 0.87
CA ALA A 61 2.67 -8.24 0.57
C ALA A 61 3.42 -6.99 1.07
N VAL A 62 2.84 -5.80 0.89
CA VAL A 62 3.41 -4.54 1.41
C VAL A 62 3.43 -4.53 2.95
N ILE A 63 2.38 -5.03 3.60
CA ILE A 63 2.33 -5.14 5.07
C ILE A 63 3.41 -6.09 5.56
N ALA A 64 3.54 -7.27 4.96
CA ALA A 64 4.56 -8.25 5.32
C ALA A 64 5.98 -7.68 5.17
N ALA A 65 6.28 -7.03 4.04
CA ALA A 65 7.57 -6.37 3.83
C ALA A 65 7.82 -5.25 4.86
N ALA A 66 6.80 -4.44 5.17
CA ALA A 66 6.92 -3.39 6.17
C ALA A 66 7.11 -3.93 7.60
N MET A 67 6.58 -5.11 7.92
CA MET A 67 6.85 -5.80 9.18
C MET A 67 8.28 -6.35 9.24
N GLU A 68 8.76 -6.95 8.15
CA GLU A 68 10.11 -7.51 8.04
C GLU A 68 11.19 -6.46 8.32
N ILE A 69 11.00 -5.24 7.81
CA ILE A 69 11.94 -4.12 8.03
C ILE A 69 11.61 -3.29 9.28
N GLY A 70 10.63 -3.71 10.09
CA GLY A 70 10.29 -3.10 11.37
C GLY A 70 9.54 -1.76 11.31
N ILE A 71 9.00 -1.38 10.14
CA ILE A 71 8.12 -0.21 10.00
C ILE A 71 6.75 -0.50 10.62
N LEU A 72 6.22 -1.70 10.40
CA LEU A 72 5.02 -2.20 11.04
C LEU A 72 5.36 -3.26 12.07
N LYS A 73 4.45 -3.49 13.02
CA LYS A 73 4.56 -4.54 14.04
C LYS A 73 3.20 -5.16 14.26
N GLU A 74 3.19 -6.43 14.61
CA GLU A 74 1.98 -7.09 15.11
C GLU A 74 1.46 -6.36 16.34
N LYS A 75 0.14 -6.17 16.38
CA LYS A 75 -0.52 -5.71 17.59
C LYS A 75 -0.52 -6.87 18.57
N ALA A 76 0.10 -6.68 19.74
CA ALA A 76 0.00 -7.65 20.82
C ALA A 76 -1.49 -7.86 21.15
N ALA A 77 -1.91 -9.13 21.23
CA ALA A 77 -3.26 -9.46 21.68
C ALA A 77 -3.45 -8.84 23.07
N ALA A 78 -4.54 -8.09 23.26
CA ALA A 78 -4.91 -7.62 24.58
C ALA A 78 -5.27 -8.86 25.41
N SER A 79 -4.38 -9.19 26.35
CA SER A 79 -4.57 -10.22 27.38
C SER A 79 -5.65 -9.83 28.38
#